data_AF-A0A1G3PMZ7-F1
#
_entry.id   AF-A0A1G3PMZ7-F1
#
_cell.length_a   1.000
_cell.length_b   1.000
_cell.length_c   1.000
_cell.angle_alpha   90.00
_cell.angle_beta   90.00
_cell.angle_gamma   90.00
#
_symmetry.space_group_name_H-M   'P 1'
#
loop_
_entity.id
_entity.type
_entity.pdbx_description
1 polymer ?
#
loop_
_entity_poly.entity_id
_entity_poly.type
_entity_poly.pdbx_seq_one_letter_code
_entity_poly.pdbx_strand_id
1 'polypeptide(L)'
;MIKKLGFICMIILGGLIVHECSPTAPTEDTGSPSSVVFGDITGGGAISLLFGTGFQMFFNLPTNNGIIQGNYACEVILKTNSTITPTNYWELYIIVDDILDFYLSKLLIRNNTQTNITTYLNTFKFRNGIHTVQPWLRVTYQGISYYIIGDKVSVTISNLFTVLTNISDPADDWHGIKGDLFNPAANGADGTYLDGIQDITNVKVSAAGGNIRFDLSMPVISTAWSPTYGFDHVCFVIYMDDPSKTGVTDFPKQNSEVPLGMANWDYQVFCQGWGKAVYSSVGADAGTFGSSTGAPDLTVNYVDNIVSIIAFSDTIGNPATLDGWKFYVTTFDYDGISSDYRRVGITNSIPDHQFHSSQALLFQGQDYTNAKILDWIGPVLINY
;
A
#
# COMPACT_ATOMS: atom_id res chain seq x y z
N MET A 1 -41.33 -19.60 28.89
CA MET A 1 -40.66 -19.76 30.20
C MET A 1 -39.37 -20.53 29.93
N ILE A 2 -38.23 -19.85 29.85
CA ILE A 2 -36.91 -20.50 29.71
C ILE A 2 -36.09 -19.97 30.89
N LYS A 3 -35.83 -20.81 31.89
CA LYS A 3 -35.05 -20.44 33.08
C LYS A 3 -34.03 -21.54 33.39
N LYS A 4 -32.84 -21.06 33.77
CA LYS A 4 -31.61 -21.76 34.15
C LYS A 4 -30.92 -22.58 33.06
N LEU A 5 -29.75 -22.09 32.69
CA LEU A 5 -28.86 -22.66 31.68
C LEU A 5 -27.45 -22.37 32.23
N GLY A 6 -26.80 -23.40 32.78
CA GLY A 6 -25.47 -23.29 33.40
C GLY A 6 -24.35 -23.31 32.36
N PHE A 7 -23.28 -22.53 32.61
CA PHE A 7 -22.09 -22.31 31.77
C PHE A 7 -22.29 -22.42 30.26
N ILE A 8 -22.55 -21.28 29.62
CA ILE A 8 -22.82 -21.23 28.19
C ILE A 8 -22.04 -20.07 27.59
N CYS A 9 -21.29 -20.35 26.54
CA CYS A 9 -20.80 -19.33 25.63
C CYS A 9 -21.80 -19.21 24.46
N MET A 10 -22.16 -17.96 24.13
CA MET A 10 -22.92 -17.59 22.92
C MET A 10 -24.40 -18.03 22.92
N ILE A 11 -25.29 -17.11 23.33
CA ILE A 11 -26.76 -17.25 23.23
C ILE A 11 -27.29 -16.05 22.45
N ILE A 12 -28.13 -16.30 21.44
CA ILE A 12 -28.91 -15.28 20.74
C ILE A 12 -30.39 -15.57 20.99
N LEU A 13 -31.09 -14.60 21.59
CA LEU A 13 -32.54 -14.64 21.78
C LEU A 13 -33.15 -13.56 20.89
N GLY A 14 -34.02 -13.94 19.95
CA GLY A 14 -34.72 -13.02 19.05
C GLY A 14 -36.21 -13.33 18.98
N GLY A 15 -37.04 -12.29 18.87
CA GLY A 15 -38.49 -12.42 18.62
C GLY A 15 -39.39 -12.78 19.81
N LEU A 16 -38.95 -12.58 21.06
CA LEU A 16 -39.73 -12.92 22.25
C LEU A 16 -40.48 -11.73 22.84
N ILE A 17 -41.74 -11.95 23.24
CA ILE A 17 -42.49 -11.07 24.14
C ILE A 17 -42.53 -11.76 25.51
N VAL A 18 -41.99 -11.09 26.53
CA VAL A 18 -41.96 -11.59 27.91
C VAL A 18 -42.68 -10.59 28.80
N HIS A 19 -43.80 -10.98 29.40
CA HIS A 19 -44.54 -10.19 30.38
C HIS A 19 -44.93 -11.05 31.59
N GLU A 20 -45.28 -10.41 32.70
CA GLU A 20 -45.83 -11.05 33.92
C GLU A 20 -44.91 -12.08 34.61
N CYS A 21 -43.62 -11.77 34.72
CA CYS A 21 -42.69 -12.61 35.48
C CYS A 21 -42.86 -12.41 36.99
N SER A 22 -43.08 -13.50 37.72
CA SER A 22 -43.23 -13.52 39.17
C SER A 22 -42.11 -14.33 39.86
N PRO A 23 -41.86 -14.09 41.16
CA PRO A 23 -40.92 -14.88 41.93
C PRO A 23 -41.32 -16.36 41.98
N THR A 24 -40.34 -17.26 41.91
CA THR A 24 -40.57 -18.71 41.98
C THR A 24 -40.24 -19.24 43.37
N ALA A 25 -41.03 -20.19 43.87
CA ALA A 25 -40.72 -20.95 45.07
C ALA A 25 -39.56 -21.94 44.81
N PRO A 26 -38.83 -22.39 45.84
CA PRO A 26 -37.79 -23.39 45.66
C PRO A 26 -38.40 -24.74 45.29
N THR A 27 -38.03 -25.28 44.14
CA THR A 27 -38.44 -26.61 43.66
C THR A 27 -37.27 -27.31 42.97
N GLU A 28 -37.28 -28.64 42.94
CA GLU A 28 -36.41 -29.43 42.05
C GLU A 28 -36.83 -29.16 40.61
N ASP A 29 -35.86 -28.88 39.73
CA ASP A 29 -36.09 -28.65 38.31
C ASP A 29 -35.12 -29.50 37.48
N THR A 30 -35.55 -29.89 36.29
CA THR A 30 -34.69 -30.59 35.34
C THR A 30 -33.73 -29.56 34.75
N GLY A 31 -32.49 -29.55 35.23
CA GLY A 31 -31.41 -28.78 34.62
C GLY A 31 -31.08 -29.26 33.20
N SER A 32 -29.87 -28.98 32.72
CA SER A 32 -29.42 -29.53 31.44
C SER A 32 -29.54 -31.07 31.42
N PRO A 33 -29.62 -31.73 30.24
CA PRO A 33 -29.67 -33.19 30.16
C PRO A 33 -28.51 -33.92 30.87
N SER A 34 -27.46 -33.20 31.27
CA SER A 34 -26.29 -33.70 32.00
C SER A 34 -26.22 -33.27 33.48
N SER A 35 -27.26 -32.66 34.05
CA SER A 35 -27.24 -32.18 35.44
C SER A 35 -28.63 -32.03 36.09
N VAL A 36 -28.78 -32.51 37.33
CA VAL A 36 -29.90 -32.14 38.21
C VAL A 36 -29.46 -30.95 39.07
N VAL A 37 -30.28 -29.89 39.15
CA VAL A 37 -29.95 -28.66 39.90
C VAL A 37 -31.14 -28.27 40.77
N PHE A 38 -30.88 -27.98 42.05
CA PHE A 38 -31.89 -27.46 42.97
C PHE A 38 -32.14 -25.95 42.71
N GLY A 39 -33.41 -25.55 42.64
CA GLY A 39 -33.80 -24.16 42.43
C GLY A 39 -33.93 -23.39 43.74
N ASP A 40 -33.14 -22.32 43.95
CA ASP A 40 -33.41 -21.30 44.96
C ASP A 40 -34.36 -20.20 44.44
N ILE A 41 -34.93 -19.42 45.37
CA ILE A 41 -35.88 -18.33 45.10
C ILE A 41 -35.24 -17.32 44.13
N THR A 42 -35.86 -17.13 42.96
CA THR A 42 -35.44 -16.12 41.98
C THR A 42 -36.41 -14.93 42.01
N GLY A 43 -35.88 -13.70 42.00
CA GLY A 43 -36.64 -12.45 42.19
C GLY A 43 -37.53 -12.00 41.02
N GLY A 44 -38.16 -12.92 40.29
CA GLY A 44 -39.11 -12.57 39.21
C GLY A 44 -38.49 -11.95 37.95
N GLY A 45 -37.19 -12.11 37.73
CA GLY A 45 -36.53 -11.64 36.50
C GLY A 45 -37.06 -12.35 35.24
N ALA A 46 -37.25 -11.57 34.17
CA ALA A 46 -37.67 -12.06 32.86
C ALA A 46 -36.62 -12.97 32.20
N ILE A 47 -35.33 -12.67 32.42
CA ILE A 47 -34.16 -13.47 32.06
C ILE A 47 -33.13 -13.29 33.18
N SER A 48 -32.57 -14.37 33.71
CA SER A 48 -31.48 -14.30 34.69
C SER A 48 -30.31 -15.14 34.18
N LEU A 49 -29.18 -14.46 33.92
CA LEU A 49 -27.91 -15.08 33.52
C LEU A 49 -26.97 -15.03 34.73
N LEU A 50 -26.52 -16.19 35.19
CA LEU A 50 -25.45 -16.28 36.18
C LEU A 50 -24.20 -16.78 35.46
N PHE A 51 -23.14 -15.97 35.45
CA PHE A 51 -21.84 -16.23 34.79
C PHE A 51 -21.84 -16.29 33.25
N GLY A 52 -22.48 -15.33 32.58
CA GLY A 52 -22.30 -15.07 31.15
C GLY A 52 -21.38 -13.86 30.91
N THR A 53 -20.26 -14.04 30.21
CA THR A 53 -19.41 -12.93 29.77
C THR A 53 -19.97 -12.32 28.48
N GLY A 54 -20.89 -11.37 28.63
CA GLY A 54 -21.37 -10.56 27.51
C GLY A 54 -20.40 -9.41 27.27
N PHE A 55 -19.50 -9.58 26.30
CA PHE A 55 -18.66 -8.51 25.74
C PHE A 55 -19.20 -8.14 24.37
N GLN A 56 -19.44 -6.85 24.15
CA GLN A 56 -19.73 -6.31 22.84
C GLN A 56 -18.70 -5.21 22.55
N MET A 57 -18.02 -5.36 21.42
CA MET A 57 -17.08 -4.39 20.90
C MET A 57 -17.73 -3.76 19.69
N PHE A 58 -18.03 -2.47 19.76
CA PHE A 58 -18.55 -1.71 18.63
C PHE A 58 -17.43 -0.83 18.10
N PHE A 59 -17.24 -0.86 16.79
CA PHE A 59 -16.36 0.07 16.10
C PHE A 59 -17.24 1.13 15.44
N ASN A 60 -17.22 2.34 16.00
CA ASN A 60 -17.99 3.44 15.46
C ASN A 60 -17.07 4.33 14.63
N LEU A 61 -17.47 4.55 13.39
CA LEU A 61 -16.92 5.60 12.52
C LEU A 61 -17.93 6.74 12.47
N PRO A 62 -17.51 8.00 12.66
CA PRO A 62 -18.43 9.15 12.73
C PRO A 62 -19.08 9.52 11.39
N THR A 63 -18.81 8.80 10.30
CA THR A 63 -19.41 9.06 8.98
C THR A 63 -20.16 7.83 8.48
N ASN A 64 -21.44 8.01 8.14
CA ASN A 64 -22.31 6.99 7.56
C ASN A 64 -21.84 6.41 6.20
N ASN A 65 -20.73 6.93 5.64
CA ASN A 65 -20.20 6.55 4.31
C ASN A 65 -18.71 6.13 4.32
N GLY A 66 -18.05 6.02 5.48
CA GLY A 66 -16.75 5.35 5.59
C GLY A 66 -15.55 5.93 4.83
N ILE A 67 -15.54 7.21 4.43
CA ILE A 67 -14.38 7.85 3.76
C ILE A 67 -13.54 8.64 4.77
N ILE A 68 -12.21 8.45 4.72
CA ILE A 68 -11.24 8.86 5.74
C ILE A 68 -9.98 9.51 5.05
N GLN A 69 -9.59 10.76 5.38
CA GLN A 69 -8.44 11.61 4.95
C GLN A 69 -7.57 12.24 6.10
N GLY A 70 -6.37 11.73 6.39
CA GLY A 70 -5.52 12.20 7.51
C GLY A 70 -5.59 11.41 8.85
N ASN A 71 -5.29 12.02 10.00
CA ASN A 71 -5.35 11.34 11.31
C ASN A 71 -6.80 11.23 11.83
N TYR A 72 -7.36 10.01 11.94
CA TYR A 72 -8.75 9.83 12.37
C TYR A 72 -8.91 9.17 13.70
N ALA A 73 -9.72 9.80 14.54
CA ALA A 73 -10.30 9.17 15.71
C ALA A 73 -11.19 8.01 15.26
N CYS A 74 -10.80 6.79 15.60
CA CYS A 74 -11.68 5.64 15.66
C CYS A 74 -12.11 5.41 17.10
N GLU A 75 -13.41 5.28 17.33
CA GLU A 75 -13.95 4.98 18.66
C GLU A 75 -14.22 3.48 18.77
N VAL A 76 -13.46 2.81 19.62
CA VAL A 76 -13.73 1.45 20.06
C VAL A 76 -14.54 1.52 21.35
N ILE A 77 -15.80 1.15 21.27
CA ILE A 77 -16.69 1.11 22.43
C ILE A 77 -16.64 -0.30 23.02
N LEU A 78 -16.14 -0.40 24.24
CA LEU A 78 -16.16 -1.64 25.03
C LEU A 78 -17.33 -1.58 26.01
N LYS A 79 -18.32 -2.46 25.79
CA LYS A 79 -19.39 -2.70 26.75
C LYS A 79 -19.14 -4.01 27.47
N THR A 80 -19.00 -3.94 28.79
CA THR A 80 -18.84 -5.09 29.67
C THR A 80 -20.07 -5.19 30.56
N ASN A 81 -20.83 -6.29 30.44
CA ASN A 81 -21.97 -6.56 31.33
C ASN A 81 -21.59 -7.47 32.51
N SER A 82 -20.29 -7.51 32.86
CA SER A 82 -19.73 -8.48 33.80
C SER A 82 -18.82 -7.79 34.83
N THR A 83 -18.79 -8.33 36.05
CA THR A 83 -17.90 -7.90 37.13
C THR A 83 -16.51 -8.52 36.90
N ILE A 84 -15.60 -7.76 36.30
CA ILE A 84 -14.19 -8.07 36.06
C ILE A 84 -13.37 -7.63 37.28
N THR A 85 -12.70 -8.54 37.97
CA THR A 85 -11.83 -8.17 39.08
C THR A 85 -10.63 -7.34 38.59
N PRO A 86 -10.12 -6.36 39.39
CA PRO A 86 -9.25 -5.27 38.90
C PRO A 86 -7.82 -5.68 38.52
N THR A 87 -7.50 -6.97 38.46
CA THR A 87 -6.13 -7.48 38.29
C THR A 87 -5.78 -7.83 36.84
N ASN A 88 -6.71 -7.69 35.91
CA ASN A 88 -6.51 -8.12 34.54
C ASN A 88 -5.90 -7.00 33.70
N TYR A 89 -4.77 -7.27 33.07
CA TYR A 89 -4.19 -6.38 32.06
C TYR A 89 -4.85 -6.67 30.71
N TRP A 90 -5.41 -5.62 30.12
CA TRP A 90 -6.03 -5.67 28.79
C TRP A 90 -5.10 -4.98 27.80
N GLU A 91 -5.00 -5.56 26.61
CA GLU A 91 -4.25 -4.99 25.50
C GLU A 91 -5.18 -4.88 24.29
N LEU A 92 -5.27 -3.69 23.71
CA LEU A 92 -6.04 -3.44 22.49
C LEU A 92 -5.08 -3.40 21.30
N TYR A 93 -5.45 -4.12 20.26
CA TYR A 93 -4.77 -4.15 18.97
C TYR A 93 -5.77 -3.67 17.91
N ILE A 94 -5.33 -2.80 17.01
CA ILE A 94 -6.08 -2.47 15.79
C ILE A 94 -5.34 -3.10 14.63
N ILE A 95 -6.03 -4.01 13.96
CA ILE A 95 -5.54 -4.73 12.79
C ILE A 95 -6.14 -4.05 11.56
N VAL A 96 -5.30 -3.68 10.60
CA VAL A 96 -5.70 -3.14 9.29
C VAL A 96 -5.17 -4.06 8.21
N ASP A 97 -6.05 -4.60 7.38
CA ASP A 97 -5.73 -5.59 6.34
C ASP A 97 -4.90 -6.77 6.86
N ASP A 98 -5.32 -7.30 8.02
CA ASP A 98 -4.67 -8.40 8.71
C ASP A 98 -3.23 -8.09 9.20
N ILE A 99 -2.82 -6.81 9.18
CA ILE A 99 -1.55 -6.29 9.72
C ILE A 99 -1.80 -5.46 10.97
N LEU A 100 -1.00 -5.65 12.01
CA LEU A 100 -1.07 -4.85 13.23
C LEU A 100 -0.63 -3.39 12.98
N ASP A 101 -1.52 -2.42 13.18
CA ASP A 101 -1.18 -0.99 13.05
C ASP A 101 -1.03 -0.27 14.39
N PHE A 102 -1.95 -0.53 15.33
CA PHE A 102 -1.95 0.14 16.63
C PHE A 102 -2.00 -0.87 17.77
N TYR A 103 -1.25 -0.56 18.83
CA TYR A 103 -1.20 -1.35 20.05
C TYR A 103 -1.27 -0.43 21.26
N LEU A 104 -2.20 -0.73 22.17
CA LEU A 104 -2.32 -0.09 23.47
C LEU A 104 -2.19 -1.13 24.57
N SER A 105 -1.14 -1.00 25.38
CA SER A 105 -0.93 -1.84 26.55
C SER A 105 -1.65 -1.31 27.80
N LYS A 106 -2.00 -2.21 28.71
CA LYS A 106 -2.44 -1.89 30.09
C LYS A 106 -3.70 -1.02 30.17
N LEU A 107 -4.69 -1.35 29.37
CA LEU A 107 -6.00 -0.72 29.47
C LEU A 107 -6.68 -1.17 30.78
N LEU A 108 -7.08 -0.20 31.61
CA LEU A 108 -7.81 -0.44 32.84
C LEU A 108 -9.32 -0.31 32.59
N ILE A 109 -10.01 -1.44 32.39
CA ILE A 109 -11.47 -1.47 32.27
C ILE A 109 -12.08 -1.65 33.67
N ARG A 110 -12.92 -0.70 34.10
CA ARG A 110 -13.67 -0.81 35.36
C ARG A 110 -15.00 -1.51 35.14
N ASN A 111 -15.51 -2.13 36.20
CA ASN A 111 -16.77 -2.89 36.16
C ASN A 111 -17.99 -2.04 35.93
N ASN A 112 -18.92 -2.58 35.16
CA ASN A 112 -20.24 -1.97 34.89
C ASN A 112 -20.15 -0.55 34.33
N THR A 113 -19.03 -0.20 33.69
CA THR A 113 -18.85 1.06 33.00
C THR A 113 -18.61 0.79 31.53
N GLN A 114 -19.40 1.44 30.67
CA GLN A 114 -19.04 1.57 29.27
C GLN A 114 -17.71 2.33 29.21
N THR A 115 -16.68 1.68 28.68
CA THR A 115 -15.38 2.31 28.46
C THR A 115 -15.26 2.59 26.98
N ASN A 116 -15.34 3.86 26.61
CA ASN A 116 -15.06 4.30 25.25
C ASN A 116 -13.55 4.52 25.15
N ILE A 117 -12.91 3.86 24.18
CA ILE A 117 -11.51 4.07 23.85
C ILE A 117 -11.50 4.72 22.49
N THR A 118 -11.04 5.96 22.46
CA THR A 118 -10.73 6.62 21.19
C THR A 118 -9.25 6.38 20.90
N THR A 119 -8.95 5.77 19.76
CA THR A 119 -7.60 5.71 19.21
C THR A 119 -7.58 6.38 17.85
N TYR A 120 -6.40 6.62 17.29
CA TYR A 120 -6.26 7.27 16.00
C TYR A 120 -5.61 6.33 15.00
N LEU A 121 -6.26 6.12 13.86
CA LEU A 121 -5.65 5.46 12.72
C LEU A 121 -4.84 6.52 11.96
N ASN A 122 -3.53 6.27 11.83
CA ASN A 122 -2.69 7.09 10.97
C ASN A 122 -2.87 6.61 9.53
N THR A 123 -3.77 7.26 8.77
CA THR A 123 -4.03 6.86 7.38
C THR A 123 -2.87 7.11 6.43
N PHE A 124 -1.82 7.82 6.87
CA PHE A 124 -0.65 8.07 6.03
C PHE A 124 0.09 6.78 5.72
N LYS A 125 0.05 5.77 6.60
CA LYS A 125 0.75 4.50 6.37
C LYS A 125 0.09 3.59 5.35
N PHE A 126 -1.12 3.92 4.90
CA PHE A 126 -1.93 3.06 4.06
C PHE A 126 -2.14 3.64 2.66
N ARG A 127 -2.33 2.75 1.69
CA ARG A 127 -2.76 3.15 0.35
C ARG A 127 -4.12 3.84 0.39
N ASN A 128 -4.42 4.66 -0.62
CA ASN A 128 -5.80 5.05 -0.84
C ASN A 128 -6.58 3.84 -1.37
N GLY A 129 -7.83 3.68 -0.95
CA GLY A 129 -8.68 2.56 -1.31
C GLY A 129 -9.46 1.99 -0.14
N ILE A 130 -10.00 0.78 -0.33
CA ILE A 130 -10.78 0.08 0.69
C ILE A 130 -9.82 -0.75 1.55
N HIS A 131 -9.94 -0.58 2.87
CA HIS A 131 -9.21 -1.28 3.91
C HIS A 131 -10.19 -1.97 4.85
N THR A 132 -9.75 -3.06 5.47
CA THR A 132 -10.49 -3.74 6.53
C THR A 132 -9.85 -3.43 7.87
N VAL A 133 -10.62 -2.89 8.81
CA VAL A 133 -10.17 -2.60 10.17
C VAL A 133 -10.84 -3.57 11.13
N GLN A 134 -10.06 -4.16 12.03
CA GLN A 134 -10.54 -5.10 13.03
C GLN A 134 -9.89 -4.86 14.39
N PRO A 135 -10.66 -4.56 15.43
CA PRO A 135 -10.10 -4.45 16.77
C PRO A 135 -9.99 -5.83 17.42
N TRP A 136 -8.84 -6.13 18.01
CA TRP A 136 -8.60 -7.33 18.80
C TRP A 136 -8.27 -6.93 20.24
N LEU A 137 -8.86 -7.61 21.20
CA LEU A 137 -8.64 -7.35 22.62
C LEU A 137 -8.05 -8.59 23.26
N ARG A 138 -6.81 -8.49 23.73
CA ARG A 138 -6.16 -9.56 24.50
C ARG A 138 -6.38 -9.34 25.98
N VAL A 139 -6.81 -10.38 26.66
CA VAL A 139 -6.98 -10.44 28.11
C VAL A 139 -6.06 -11.49 28.66
N THR A 140 -5.18 -11.13 29.59
CA THR A 140 -4.34 -12.11 30.28
C THR A 140 -4.85 -12.36 31.69
N TYR A 141 -5.18 -13.62 31.98
CA TYR A 141 -5.66 -14.07 33.28
C TYR A 141 -4.85 -15.30 33.71
N GLN A 142 -4.23 -15.22 34.90
CA GLN A 142 -3.39 -16.30 35.46
C GLN A 142 -2.30 -16.81 34.49
N GLY A 143 -1.72 -15.92 33.69
CA GLY A 143 -0.68 -16.26 32.72
C GLY A 143 -1.20 -16.82 31.39
N ILE A 144 -2.51 -17.01 31.23
CA ILE A 144 -3.15 -17.46 29.98
C ILE A 144 -3.74 -16.25 29.27
N SER A 145 -3.50 -16.14 27.96
CA SER A 145 -4.04 -15.08 27.11
C SER A 145 -5.27 -15.55 26.32
N TYR A 146 -6.32 -14.75 26.37
CA TYR A 146 -7.55 -14.90 25.58
C TYR A 146 -7.69 -13.73 24.63
N TYR A 147 -8.21 -13.97 23.43
CA TYR A 147 -8.45 -12.93 22.43
C TYR A 147 -9.96 -12.80 22.17
N ILE A 148 -10.45 -11.56 22.24
CA ILE A 148 -11.79 -11.17 21.80
C ILE A 148 -11.60 -10.40 20.51
N ILE A 149 -12.12 -10.96 19.42
CA ILE A 149 -11.98 -10.41 18.08
C ILE A 149 -13.29 -9.68 17.74
N GLY A 150 -13.20 -8.40 17.41
CA GLY A 150 -14.33 -7.61 16.94
C GLY A 150 -14.64 -7.88 15.46
N ASP A 151 -15.79 -7.39 15.00
CA ASP A 151 -16.16 -7.48 13.59
C ASP A 151 -15.20 -6.69 12.70
N LYS A 152 -14.97 -7.18 11.48
CA LYS A 152 -14.25 -6.41 10.45
C LYS A 152 -15.16 -5.30 9.94
N VAL A 153 -14.61 -4.09 9.85
CA VAL A 153 -15.28 -2.93 9.26
C VAL A 153 -14.49 -2.48 8.04
N SER A 154 -15.17 -2.34 6.90
CA SER A 154 -14.56 -1.76 5.72
C SER A 154 -14.52 -0.23 5.82
N VAL A 155 -13.37 0.36 5.56
CA VAL A 155 -13.15 1.79 5.51
C VAL A 155 -12.49 2.17 4.19
N THR A 156 -12.85 3.31 3.63
CA THR A 156 -12.22 3.85 2.43
C THR A 156 -11.26 4.97 2.83
N ILE A 157 -9.98 4.76 2.63
CA ILE A 157 -8.96 5.80 2.79
C ILE A 157 -8.84 6.59 1.48
N SER A 158 -8.96 7.91 1.55
CA SER A 158 -8.92 8.81 0.40
C SER A 158 -8.17 10.10 0.76
N ASN A 159 -6.89 9.94 1.09
CA ASN A 159 -6.00 11.07 1.35
C ASN A 159 -5.84 11.91 0.08
N LEU A 160 -5.89 13.24 0.21
CA LEU A 160 -5.68 14.14 -0.91
C LEU A 160 -4.20 14.21 -1.28
N PHE A 161 -3.91 14.16 -2.58
CA PHE A 161 -2.56 14.39 -3.08
C PHE A 161 -2.19 15.87 -2.94
N THR A 162 -1.09 16.13 -2.26
CA THR A 162 -0.48 17.46 -2.12
C THR A 162 0.79 17.49 -2.94
N VAL A 163 0.97 18.54 -3.75
CA VAL A 163 2.18 18.72 -4.56
C VAL A 163 3.37 18.97 -3.63
N LEU A 164 4.41 18.17 -3.80
CA LEU A 164 5.68 18.27 -3.06
C LEU A 164 6.69 19.10 -3.83
N THR A 165 6.79 18.84 -5.13
CA THR A 165 7.71 19.55 -6.03
C THR A 165 7.23 19.46 -7.47
N ASN A 166 7.70 20.39 -8.30
CA ASN A 166 7.43 20.46 -9.72
C ASN A 166 8.71 20.93 -10.42
N ILE A 167 9.36 20.04 -11.17
CA ILE A 167 10.68 20.26 -11.76
C ILE A 167 10.55 20.21 -13.27
N SER A 168 10.98 21.29 -13.94
CA SER A 168 11.13 21.29 -15.39
C SER A 168 12.46 20.66 -15.78
N ASP A 169 12.45 19.98 -16.90
CA ASP A 169 13.64 19.52 -17.61
C ASP A 169 13.80 20.32 -18.90
N PRO A 170 15.03 20.45 -19.44
CA PRO A 170 15.21 20.94 -20.79
C PRO A 170 14.45 20.08 -21.80
N ALA A 171 14.03 20.67 -22.91
CA ALA A 171 13.52 19.92 -24.04
C ALA A 171 14.68 19.55 -24.98
N ASP A 172 14.50 18.50 -25.75
CA ASP A 172 15.40 17.99 -26.79
C ASP A 172 16.78 17.53 -26.25
N ASP A 173 16.86 17.04 -25.01
CA ASP A 173 18.10 16.52 -24.40
C ASP A 173 18.10 15.00 -24.12
N TRP A 174 17.13 14.29 -24.70
CA TRP A 174 16.95 12.83 -24.65
C TRP A 174 18.02 12.02 -25.43
N HIS A 175 19.29 12.43 -25.39
CA HIS A 175 20.42 11.84 -26.10
C HIS A 175 21.39 11.08 -25.19
N GLY A 176 20.93 10.77 -23.98
CA GLY A 176 21.66 10.06 -22.95
C GLY A 176 22.79 10.88 -22.31
N ILE A 177 23.41 10.31 -21.29
CA ILE A 177 24.39 11.00 -20.43
C ILE A 177 25.56 11.62 -21.21
N LYS A 178 25.96 11.00 -22.33
CA LYS A 178 27.06 11.48 -23.19
C LYS A 178 26.58 12.33 -24.38
N GLY A 179 25.27 12.45 -24.60
CA GLY A 179 24.68 13.17 -25.73
C GLY A 179 24.89 12.47 -27.09
N ASP A 180 25.10 11.15 -27.09
CA ASP A 180 25.46 10.37 -28.28
C ASP A 180 24.49 9.24 -28.60
N LEU A 181 23.35 9.15 -27.89
CA LEU A 181 22.33 8.15 -28.14
C LEU A 181 21.24 8.64 -29.09
N PHE A 182 20.88 7.78 -30.04
CA PHE A 182 19.82 8.03 -31.01
C PHE A 182 18.89 6.83 -31.10
N ASN A 183 17.59 7.12 -31.25
CA ASN A 183 16.56 6.10 -31.36
C ASN A 183 16.59 5.39 -32.73
N PRO A 184 15.87 4.26 -32.89
CA PRO A 184 15.72 3.56 -34.16
C PRO A 184 15.03 4.34 -35.29
N ALA A 185 14.46 5.53 -35.06
CA ALA A 185 13.97 6.37 -36.16
C ALA A 185 15.09 7.15 -36.85
N ALA A 186 16.18 7.47 -36.13
CA ALA A 186 17.28 8.29 -36.66
C ALA A 186 18.01 7.67 -37.87
N ASN A 187 17.93 6.33 -38.01
CA ASN A 187 18.48 5.59 -39.16
C ASN A 187 17.38 5.14 -40.15
N GLY A 188 16.14 5.61 -39.98
CA GLY A 188 14.99 5.25 -40.82
C GLY A 188 14.49 3.82 -40.64
N ALA A 189 14.92 3.10 -39.60
CA ALA A 189 14.56 1.69 -39.40
C ALA A 189 13.14 1.49 -38.88
N ASP A 190 12.63 2.38 -38.04
CA ASP A 190 11.30 2.26 -37.47
C ASP A 190 10.64 3.63 -37.27
N GLY A 191 9.58 3.89 -38.05
CA GLY A 191 8.83 5.14 -38.00
C GLY A 191 7.89 5.28 -36.80
N THR A 192 7.78 4.26 -35.95
CA THR A 192 6.95 4.36 -34.72
C THR A 192 7.68 5.02 -33.55
N TYR A 193 9.01 5.22 -33.64
CA TYR A 193 9.76 6.05 -32.70
C TYR A 193 9.57 7.53 -33.04
N LEU A 194 8.55 8.13 -32.44
CA LEU A 194 8.30 9.57 -32.57
C LEU A 194 9.45 10.39 -31.96
N ASP A 195 9.68 11.56 -32.55
CA ASP A 195 10.69 12.52 -32.07
C ASP A 195 10.36 12.97 -30.64
N GLY A 196 11.34 12.95 -29.74
CA GLY A 196 11.14 13.31 -28.33
C GLY A 196 10.34 12.30 -27.49
N ILE A 197 10.04 11.09 -27.98
CA ILE A 197 9.24 10.10 -27.20
C ILE A 197 9.85 9.66 -25.86
N GLN A 198 11.13 9.97 -25.66
CA GLN A 198 11.92 9.63 -24.46
C GLN A 198 12.20 10.85 -23.56
N ASP A 199 11.75 12.04 -23.98
CA ASP A 199 12.04 13.34 -23.37
C ASP A 199 11.02 13.65 -22.27
N ILE A 200 11.47 13.75 -21.01
CA ILE A 200 10.65 14.18 -19.89
C ILE A 200 10.79 15.68 -19.71
N THR A 201 9.90 16.47 -20.28
CA THR A 201 9.95 17.93 -20.10
C THR A 201 9.63 18.43 -18.67
N ASN A 202 8.95 17.61 -17.85
CA ASN A 202 8.57 17.99 -16.49
C ASN A 202 8.18 16.80 -15.61
N VAL A 203 8.54 16.87 -14.33
CA VAL A 203 8.06 15.95 -13.29
C VAL A 203 7.41 16.73 -12.16
N LYS A 204 6.11 16.49 -11.95
CA LYS A 204 5.37 16.96 -10.78
C LYS A 204 5.16 15.80 -9.81
N VAL A 205 5.71 15.93 -8.61
CA VAL A 205 5.61 14.92 -7.55
C VAL A 205 4.59 15.37 -6.52
N SER A 206 3.66 14.47 -6.17
CA SER A 206 2.66 14.70 -5.14
C SER A 206 2.59 13.51 -4.19
N ALA A 207 2.19 13.74 -2.93
CA ALA A 207 1.99 12.67 -1.97
C ALA A 207 0.63 12.73 -1.27
N ALA A 208 0.13 11.56 -0.91
CA ALA A 208 -1.11 11.36 -0.15
C ALA A 208 -0.85 10.28 0.91
N GLY A 209 -0.32 10.67 2.06
CA GLY A 209 0.28 9.70 2.97
C GLY A 209 1.64 9.23 2.44
N GLY A 210 1.96 7.96 2.64
CA GLY A 210 3.12 7.29 2.06
C GLY A 210 2.92 6.91 0.59
N ASN A 211 1.80 7.26 -0.04
CA ASN A 211 1.63 7.10 -1.49
C ASN A 211 2.28 8.28 -2.19
N ILE A 212 3.10 8.00 -3.20
CA ILE A 212 3.78 9.00 -4.01
C ILE A 212 3.33 8.87 -5.46
N ARG A 213 3.00 10.01 -6.07
CA ARG A 213 2.57 10.14 -7.46
C ARG A 213 3.58 10.97 -8.23
N PHE A 214 3.99 10.46 -9.38
CA PHE A 214 4.81 11.14 -10.37
C PHE A 214 3.94 11.41 -11.60
N ASP A 215 3.72 12.68 -11.91
CA ASP A 215 3.16 13.12 -13.19
C ASP A 215 4.33 13.53 -14.10
N LEU A 216 4.61 12.72 -15.11
CA LEU A 216 5.66 12.93 -16.10
C LEU A 216 5.03 13.58 -17.34
N SER A 217 5.44 14.80 -17.68
CA SER A 217 5.00 15.47 -18.91
C SER A 217 5.96 15.13 -20.04
N MET A 218 5.42 14.64 -21.15
CA MET A 218 6.15 14.25 -22.35
C MET A 218 5.79 15.17 -23.51
N PRO A 219 6.65 15.40 -24.51
CA PRO A 219 6.26 16.13 -25.70
C PRO A 219 5.28 15.30 -26.57
N VAL A 220 5.42 13.97 -26.53
CA VAL A 220 4.59 13.04 -27.31
C VAL A 220 4.44 11.70 -26.60
N ILE A 221 3.32 11.03 -26.84
CA ILE A 221 3.06 9.65 -26.39
C ILE A 221 2.62 8.83 -27.60
N SER A 222 3.34 7.73 -27.89
CA SER A 222 2.95 6.77 -28.94
C SER A 222 2.13 5.61 -28.39
N THR A 223 1.24 5.09 -29.23
CA THR A 223 0.48 3.84 -29.01
C THR A 223 0.50 2.93 -30.25
N ALA A 224 1.48 3.13 -31.13
CA ALA A 224 1.59 2.45 -32.41
C ALA A 224 1.56 0.91 -32.29
N TRP A 225 2.08 0.35 -31.21
CA TRP A 225 2.15 -1.09 -30.96
C TRP A 225 1.00 -1.61 -30.08
N SER A 226 -0.02 -0.78 -29.83
CA SER A 226 -1.20 -1.12 -29.00
C SER A 226 -0.81 -1.66 -27.60
N PRO A 227 -0.02 -0.91 -26.83
CA PRO A 227 0.44 -1.30 -25.50
C PRO A 227 -0.72 -1.40 -24.52
N THR A 228 -0.62 -2.36 -23.58
CA THR A 228 -1.65 -2.57 -22.54
C THR A 228 -1.78 -1.38 -21.59
N TYR A 229 -0.68 -0.69 -21.32
CA TYR A 229 -0.62 0.44 -20.38
C TYR A 229 -0.59 1.81 -21.06
N GLY A 230 -0.90 1.88 -22.36
CA GLY A 230 -1.21 3.14 -23.05
C GLY A 230 -0.01 3.95 -23.56
N PHE A 231 1.21 3.40 -23.52
CA PHE A 231 2.35 3.97 -24.22
C PHE A 231 3.33 2.88 -24.65
N ASP A 232 4.04 3.10 -25.74
CA ASP A 232 5.12 2.23 -26.22
C ASP A 232 6.38 3.04 -26.47
N HIS A 233 7.48 2.34 -26.75
CA HIS A 233 8.80 2.91 -27.02
C HIS A 233 9.43 3.75 -25.91
N VAL A 234 8.84 3.78 -24.71
CA VAL A 234 9.39 4.40 -23.50
C VAL A 234 9.17 3.48 -22.30
N CYS A 235 10.18 3.42 -21.47
CA CYS A 235 10.21 2.74 -20.20
C CYS A 235 10.65 3.75 -19.14
N PHE A 236 9.77 4.00 -18.17
CA PHE A 236 10.04 4.88 -17.05
C PHE A 236 10.60 4.07 -15.90
N VAL A 237 11.72 4.52 -15.37
CA VAL A 237 12.36 3.92 -14.20
C VAL A 237 12.57 5.02 -13.16
N ILE A 238 11.96 4.85 -11.99
CA ILE A 238 12.03 5.82 -10.89
C ILE A 238 12.70 5.14 -9.71
N TYR A 239 13.91 5.58 -9.38
CA TYR A 239 14.64 5.15 -8.20
C TYR A 239 14.29 6.05 -7.03
N MET A 240 14.09 5.47 -5.84
CA MET A 240 13.76 6.16 -4.60
C MET A 240 14.72 5.72 -3.48
N ASP A 241 15.31 6.69 -2.78
CA ASP A 241 16.24 6.55 -1.65
C ASP A 241 15.50 6.94 -0.37
N ASP A 242 15.34 5.97 0.53
CA ASP A 242 14.78 6.16 1.87
C ASP A 242 15.94 6.45 2.83
N PRO A 243 16.02 7.65 3.44
CA PRO A 243 17.16 8.04 4.26
C PRO A 243 17.33 7.20 5.52
N SER A 244 16.34 6.37 5.88
CA SER A 244 16.42 5.43 7.00
C SER A 244 17.03 4.07 6.62
N LYS A 245 17.34 3.84 5.35
CA LYS A 245 17.80 2.57 4.80
C LYS A 245 19.15 2.72 4.10
N THR A 246 19.66 1.59 3.62
CA THR A 246 20.88 1.52 2.83
C THR A 246 20.63 0.47 1.76
N GLY A 247 20.36 0.94 0.55
CA GLY A 247 20.13 0.11 -0.61
C GLY A 247 21.40 -0.18 -1.40
N VAL A 248 21.26 -0.23 -2.73
CA VAL A 248 22.35 -0.51 -3.67
C VAL A 248 22.63 0.68 -4.58
N THR A 249 23.78 0.70 -5.24
CA THR A 249 24.21 1.80 -6.14
C THR A 249 24.01 1.47 -7.61
N ASP A 250 24.07 0.20 -8.01
CA ASP A 250 23.88 -0.21 -9.40
C ASP A 250 22.44 -0.02 -9.87
N PHE A 251 22.25 0.49 -11.09
CA PHE A 251 20.96 0.46 -11.78
C PHE A 251 20.80 -0.84 -12.57
N PRO A 252 19.82 -1.70 -12.22
CA PRO A 252 19.66 -2.99 -12.85
C PRO A 252 19.53 -2.89 -14.37
N LYS A 253 20.44 -3.58 -15.08
CA LYS A 253 20.48 -3.71 -16.54
C LYS A 253 20.65 -2.40 -17.32
N GLN A 254 20.95 -1.28 -16.66
CA GLN A 254 21.07 0.04 -17.29
C GLN A 254 22.51 0.49 -17.56
N ASN A 255 23.53 -0.31 -17.23
CA ASN A 255 24.95 0.06 -17.37
C ASN A 255 25.27 1.42 -16.72
N SER A 256 24.65 1.70 -15.57
CA SER A 256 24.79 2.95 -14.83
C SER A 256 24.62 2.69 -13.35
N GLU A 257 25.02 3.65 -12.54
CA GLU A 257 24.86 3.67 -11.10
C GLU A 257 24.13 4.95 -10.68
N VAL A 258 23.81 5.05 -9.39
CA VAL A 258 23.21 6.25 -8.79
C VAL A 258 24.00 7.52 -9.13
N PRO A 259 23.32 8.63 -9.44
CA PRO A 259 23.97 9.89 -9.77
C PRO A 259 24.59 10.54 -8.53
N LEU A 260 25.50 11.49 -8.76
CA LEU A 260 26.01 12.35 -7.70
C LEU A 260 24.85 13.03 -6.95
N GLY A 261 24.88 12.98 -5.62
CA GLY A 261 23.83 13.54 -4.76
C GLY A 261 22.79 12.52 -4.26
N MET A 262 22.83 11.29 -4.77
CA MET A 262 22.07 10.14 -4.27
C MET A 262 23.05 9.06 -3.80
N ALA A 263 22.87 8.55 -2.58
CA ALA A 263 23.88 7.65 -2.00
C ALA A 263 23.67 6.20 -2.45
N ASN A 264 22.41 5.80 -2.57
CA ASN A 264 21.95 4.48 -3.00
C ASN A 264 20.46 4.61 -3.38
N TRP A 265 19.80 3.51 -3.75
CA TRP A 265 18.36 3.45 -3.90
C TRP A 265 17.79 2.22 -3.19
N ASP A 266 16.58 2.36 -2.63
CA ASP A 266 15.87 1.31 -1.88
C ASP A 266 14.69 0.73 -2.65
N TYR A 267 14.05 1.54 -3.48
CA TYR A 267 12.90 1.15 -4.29
C TYR A 267 13.07 1.63 -5.73
N GLN A 268 12.61 0.80 -6.67
CA GLN A 268 12.60 1.08 -8.10
C GLN A 268 11.19 0.85 -8.62
N VAL A 269 10.58 1.90 -9.17
CA VAL A 269 9.38 1.75 -10.01
C VAL A 269 9.84 1.52 -11.44
N PHE A 270 9.29 0.49 -12.08
CA PHE A 270 9.57 0.15 -13.47
C PHE A 270 8.23 0.08 -14.22
N CYS A 271 8.08 0.89 -15.27
CA CYS A 271 6.86 0.97 -16.08
C CYS A 271 7.20 0.97 -17.57
N GLN A 272 6.60 0.04 -18.33
CA GLN A 272 6.66 -0.03 -19.79
C GLN A 272 5.28 -0.43 -20.35
N GLY A 273 5.11 -0.36 -21.67
CA GLY A 273 3.80 -0.55 -22.33
C GLY A 273 3.04 -1.85 -22.04
N TRP A 274 3.73 -2.92 -21.66
CA TRP A 274 3.13 -4.23 -21.35
C TRP A 274 3.43 -4.73 -19.94
N GLY A 275 4.07 -3.93 -19.09
CA GLY A 275 4.51 -4.40 -17.78
C GLY A 275 4.82 -3.25 -16.82
N LYS A 276 4.48 -3.46 -15.55
CA LYS A 276 4.79 -2.53 -14.48
C LYS A 276 5.06 -3.28 -13.19
N ALA A 277 6.03 -2.82 -12.42
CA ALA A 277 6.42 -3.42 -11.16
C ALA A 277 7.09 -2.39 -10.24
N VAL A 278 7.03 -2.65 -8.94
CA VAL A 278 7.92 -2.03 -7.95
C VAL A 278 8.86 -3.10 -7.44
N TYR A 279 10.15 -2.78 -7.37
CA TYR A 279 11.20 -3.61 -6.82
C TYR A 279 11.83 -2.93 -5.62
N SER A 280 12.20 -3.71 -4.61
CA SER A 280 13.12 -3.26 -3.56
C SER A 280 14.57 -3.51 -4.00
N SER A 281 15.53 -2.86 -3.35
CA SER A 281 16.97 -3.07 -3.57
C SER A 281 17.47 -4.46 -3.15
N VAL A 282 16.64 -5.26 -2.47
CA VAL A 282 17.01 -6.60 -1.98
C VAL A 282 17.28 -7.54 -3.14
N GLY A 283 18.54 -7.94 -3.29
CA GLY A 283 18.99 -8.85 -4.35
C GLY A 283 19.21 -8.18 -5.71
N ALA A 284 19.13 -6.85 -5.77
CA ALA A 284 19.43 -6.10 -6.97
C ALA A 284 20.95 -5.99 -7.20
N ASP A 285 21.35 -6.04 -8.46
CA ASP A 285 22.70 -5.74 -8.92
C ASP A 285 22.65 -5.19 -10.35
N ALA A 286 23.82 -4.92 -10.95
CA ALA A 286 23.90 -4.41 -12.32
C ALA A 286 23.23 -5.31 -13.38
N GLY A 287 23.02 -6.61 -13.13
CA GLY A 287 22.40 -7.55 -14.06
C GLY A 287 20.96 -7.95 -13.71
N THR A 288 20.52 -7.69 -12.47
CA THR A 288 19.32 -8.30 -11.89
C THR A 288 18.47 -7.26 -11.18
N PHE A 289 17.18 -7.20 -11.52
CA PHE A 289 16.20 -6.46 -10.73
C PHE A 289 16.14 -7.03 -9.31
N GLY A 290 15.81 -6.19 -8.32
CA GLY A 290 15.65 -6.67 -6.96
C GLY A 290 14.32 -7.39 -6.72
N SER A 291 13.99 -7.61 -5.46
CA SER A 291 12.79 -8.36 -5.06
C SER A 291 11.53 -7.53 -5.30
N SER A 292 10.57 -8.07 -6.07
CA SER A 292 9.31 -7.38 -6.36
C SER A 292 8.48 -7.19 -5.08
N THR A 293 7.97 -5.98 -4.89
CA THR A 293 7.12 -5.57 -3.76
C THR A 293 5.69 -5.27 -4.18
N GLY A 294 5.37 -5.40 -5.47
CA GLY A 294 4.04 -5.16 -6.02
C GLY A 294 4.11 -4.45 -7.38
N ALA A 295 3.05 -3.71 -7.70
CA ALA A 295 2.96 -2.94 -8.93
C ALA A 295 2.41 -1.54 -8.65
N PRO A 296 2.89 -0.50 -9.38
CA PRO A 296 2.32 0.83 -9.26
C PRO A 296 0.97 0.92 -9.98
N ASP A 297 0.21 1.98 -9.70
CA ASP A 297 -0.86 2.39 -10.60
C ASP A 297 -0.31 3.26 -11.74
N LEU A 298 -0.97 3.21 -12.88
CA LEU A 298 -0.51 3.84 -14.11
C LEU A 298 -1.68 4.33 -14.93
N THR A 299 -1.68 5.62 -15.25
CA THR A 299 -2.69 6.26 -16.10
C THR A 299 -2.04 7.22 -17.09
N VAL A 300 -2.65 7.37 -18.26
CA VAL A 300 -2.13 8.21 -19.33
C VAL A 300 -3.20 9.25 -19.70
N ASN A 301 -2.81 10.52 -19.72
CA ASN A 301 -3.59 11.61 -20.24
C ASN A 301 -3.01 12.05 -21.59
N TYR A 302 -3.64 11.62 -22.68
CA TYR A 302 -3.20 11.92 -24.05
C TYR A 302 -3.49 13.37 -24.50
N VAL A 303 -4.32 14.12 -23.76
CA VAL A 303 -4.61 15.52 -24.10
C VAL A 303 -3.45 16.40 -23.67
N ASP A 304 -2.92 16.14 -22.47
CA ASP A 304 -1.84 16.92 -21.87
C ASP A 304 -0.47 16.22 -21.99
N ASN A 305 -0.41 15.05 -22.63
CA ASN A 305 0.76 14.17 -22.70
C ASN A 305 1.40 13.88 -21.34
N ILE A 306 0.57 13.51 -20.36
CA ILE A 306 1.01 13.20 -19.00
C ILE A 306 0.90 11.70 -18.73
N VAL A 307 1.98 11.10 -18.27
CA VAL A 307 2.00 9.75 -17.68
C VAL A 307 2.03 9.88 -16.17
N SER A 308 0.96 9.41 -15.52
CA SER A 308 0.80 9.45 -14.07
C SER A 308 1.07 8.08 -13.46
N ILE A 309 2.12 7.97 -12.64
CA ILE A 309 2.55 6.75 -11.95
C ILE A 309 2.36 6.93 -10.44
N ILE A 310 1.70 5.98 -9.78
CA ILE A 310 1.55 5.98 -8.32
C ILE A 310 2.25 4.77 -7.72
N ALA A 311 3.30 5.00 -6.92
CA ALA A 311 3.84 3.99 -6.03
C ALA A 311 3.06 4.01 -4.72
N PHE A 312 2.43 2.90 -4.38
CA PHE A 312 1.64 2.77 -3.17
C PHE A 312 2.53 2.57 -1.95
N SER A 313 2.12 3.12 -0.82
CA SER A 313 2.85 3.02 0.45
C SER A 313 3.29 1.59 0.79
N ASP A 314 2.41 0.59 0.62
CA ASP A 314 2.69 -0.82 0.86
C ASP A 314 3.78 -1.39 -0.05
N THR A 315 3.87 -0.93 -1.30
CA THR A 315 4.92 -1.32 -2.24
C THR A 315 6.29 -0.71 -1.94
N ILE A 316 6.34 0.36 -1.14
CA ILE A 316 7.58 1.07 -0.77
C ILE A 316 7.87 1.03 0.74
N GLY A 317 7.36 -0.01 1.42
CA GLY A 317 7.71 -0.31 2.82
C GLY A 317 6.91 0.45 3.87
N ASN A 318 5.73 0.96 3.53
CA ASN A 318 4.80 1.70 4.40
C ASN A 318 5.47 2.85 5.17
N PRO A 319 6.11 3.82 4.48
CA PRO A 319 6.79 4.90 5.15
C PRO A 319 5.82 5.75 5.98
N ALA A 320 6.23 6.13 7.19
CA ALA A 320 5.47 7.03 8.04
C ALA A 320 5.53 8.50 7.56
N THR A 321 6.60 8.85 6.84
CA THR A 321 6.83 10.13 6.17
C THR A 321 7.72 9.91 4.93
N LEU A 322 7.64 10.83 3.97
CA LEU A 322 8.53 10.90 2.81
C LEU A 322 9.60 12.00 2.97
N ASP A 323 9.67 12.65 4.12
CA ASP A 323 10.69 13.68 4.39
C ASP A 323 12.10 13.10 4.28
N GLY A 324 12.96 13.80 3.55
CA GLY A 324 14.34 13.37 3.30
C GLY A 324 14.50 12.31 2.21
N TRP A 325 13.41 11.77 1.66
CA TRP A 325 13.49 10.84 0.52
C TRP A 325 14.07 11.55 -0.70
N LYS A 326 14.81 10.81 -1.53
CA LYS A 326 15.22 11.30 -2.84
C LYS A 326 14.64 10.44 -3.95
N PHE A 327 14.43 11.03 -5.11
CA PHE A 327 14.09 10.27 -6.31
C PHE A 327 14.94 10.66 -7.51
N TYR A 328 15.09 9.72 -8.44
CA TYR A 328 15.75 9.89 -9.73
C TYR A 328 14.92 9.19 -10.80
N VAL A 329 14.42 9.95 -11.77
CA VAL A 329 13.62 9.43 -12.89
C VAL A 329 14.54 9.26 -14.09
N THR A 330 14.40 8.15 -14.82
CA THR A 330 15.08 7.93 -16.09
C THR A 330 14.12 7.37 -17.13
N THR A 331 14.42 7.62 -18.40
CA THR A 331 13.77 6.99 -19.54
C THR A 331 14.73 6.15 -20.36
N PHE A 332 14.21 5.05 -20.90
CA PHE A 332 14.84 4.30 -21.97
C PHE A 332 13.77 3.50 -22.72
N ASP A 333 14.13 2.51 -23.54
CA ASP A 333 13.16 1.57 -24.11
C ASP A 333 13.39 0.14 -23.61
N TYR A 334 12.30 -0.62 -23.49
CA TYR A 334 12.34 -2.00 -23.03
C TYR A 334 11.93 -2.96 -24.14
N ASP A 335 12.81 -3.90 -24.46
CA ASP A 335 12.50 -4.99 -25.39
C ASP A 335 11.80 -6.12 -24.63
N GLY A 336 10.47 -6.11 -24.69
CA GLY A 336 9.63 -7.12 -24.05
C GLY A 336 9.88 -8.55 -24.54
N ILE A 337 10.46 -8.74 -25.73
CA ILE A 337 10.76 -10.08 -26.27
C ILE A 337 12.01 -10.66 -25.59
N SER A 338 13.06 -9.84 -25.43
CA SER A 338 14.28 -10.28 -24.75
C SER A 338 14.21 -10.15 -23.22
N SER A 339 13.18 -9.51 -22.68
CA SER A 339 13.05 -9.20 -21.25
C SER A 339 14.27 -8.42 -20.73
N ASP A 340 14.72 -7.46 -21.52
CA ASP A 340 15.83 -6.57 -21.24
C ASP A 340 15.57 -5.19 -21.86
N TYR A 341 16.28 -4.17 -21.39
CA TYR A 341 16.32 -2.90 -22.08
C TYR A 341 16.92 -3.07 -23.47
N ARG A 342 16.33 -2.36 -24.44
CA ARG A 342 16.74 -2.42 -25.83
C ARG A 342 18.24 -2.20 -25.96
N ARG A 343 18.89 -2.94 -26.85
CA ARG A 343 20.34 -2.88 -26.98
C ARG A 343 20.76 -1.59 -27.69
N VAL A 344 21.91 -1.07 -27.29
CA VAL A 344 22.64 -0.01 -28.01
C VAL A 344 23.61 -0.68 -29.00
N GLY A 345 23.67 -0.19 -30.23
CA GLY A 345 24.62 -0.57 -31.27
C GLY A 345 25.66 0.53 -31.51
N ILE A 346 26.74 0.23 -32.24
CA ILE A 346 27.81 1.19 -32.55
C ILE A 346 27.57 1.86 -33.90
N THR A 347 27.46 3.20 -33.90
CA THR A 347 27.15 4.05 -35.07
C THR A 347 28.11 3.87 -36.27
N ASN A 348 29.35 3.44 -36.04
CA ASN A 348 30.38 3.31 -37.09
C ASN A 348 30.57 1.90 -37.68
N SER A 349 29.70 0.94 -37.33
CA SER A 349 29.86 -0.46 -37.74
C SER A 349 28.93 -0.93 -38.88
N ILE A 350 28.09 -0.04 -39.43
CA ILE A 350 27.07 -0.43 -40.41
C ILE A 350 27.14 0.48 -41.64
N PRO A 351 27.64 -0.03 -42.80
CA PRO A 351 27.43 0.63 -44.08
C PRO A 351 25.93 0.77 -44.36
N ASP A 352 25.54 1.95 -44.84
CA ASP A 352 24.19 2.52 -45.10
C ASP A 352 23.15 1.63 -45.85
N HIS A 353 23.49 0.38 -46.17
CA HIS A 353 22.67 -0.52 -46.98
C HIS A 353 22.53 -1.95 -46.43
N GLN A 354 22.99 -2.24 -45.21
CA GLN A 354 22.82 -3.58 -44.60
C GLN A 354 22.20 -3.52 -43.20
N PHE A 355 21.00 -2.94 -43.09
CA PHE A 355 20.14 -3.22 -41.96
C PHE A 355 19.65 -4.67 -42.06
N HIS A 356 20.43 -5.62 -41.53
CA HIS A 356 19.86 -6.89 -41.14
C HIS A 356 18.76 -6.61 -40.10
N SER A 357 17.60 -7.25 -40.25
CA SER A 357 16.38 -6.98 -39.48
C SER A 357 16.54 -7.00 -37.95
N SER A 358 17.63 -7.56 -37.43
CA SER A 358 17.96 -7.57 -36.00
C SER A 358 18.73 -6.35 -35.48
N GLN A 359 19.37 -5.55 -36.35
CA GLN A 359 20.14 -4.34 -35.96
C GLN A 359 19.39 -3.04 -36.22
N ALA A 360 18.35 -3.08 -37.06
CA ALA A 360 17.51 -1.94 -37.40
C ALA A 360 16.81 -1.36 -36.16
N LEU A 361 16.39 -2.22 -35.23
CA LEU A 361 15.65 -1.84 -34.03
C LEU A 361 16.56 -1.57 -32.81
N LEU A 362 17.80 -1.15 -33.02
CA LEU A 362 18.74 -0.83 -31.94
C LEU A 362 18.86 0.69 -31.76
N PHE A 363 19.06 1.13 -30.53
CA PHE A 363 19.57 2.47 -30.28
C PHE A 363 20.98 2.57 -30.87
N GLN A 364 21.35 3.73 -31.40
CA GLN A 364 22.70 3.98 -31.90
C GLN A 364 23.48 4.78 -30.84
N GLY A 365 24.74 4.40 -30.62
CA GLY A 365 25.66 5.09 -29.73
C GLY A 365 27.11 4.86 -30.15
N GLN A 366 28.06 5.50 -29.49
CA GLN A 366 29.48 5.28 -29.81
C GLN A 366 30.04 3.98 -29.19
N ASP A 367 29.39 3.44 -28.16
CA ASP A 367 29.82 2.22 -27.43
C ASP A 367 28.61 1.39 -26.94
N TYR A 368 28.76 0.06 -26.93
CA TYR A 368 27.82 -0.89 -26.33
C TYR A 368 27.67 -0.73 -24.81
N THR A 369 28.66 -0.14 -24.13
CA THR A 369 28.63 0.10 -22.69
C THR A 369 27.94 1.42 -22.32
N ASN A 370 27.32 2.12 -23.28
CA ASN A 370 26.56 3.32 -22.95
C ASN A 370 25.47 2.99 -21.93
N ALA A 371 25.26 3.93 -21.00
CA ALA A 371 24.17 3.88 -20.06
C ALA A 371 22.86 3.80 -20.85
N LYS A 372 21.99 2.87 -20.48
CA LYS A 372 20.64 2.74 -21.06
C LYS A 372 19.70 3.72 -20.34
N ILE A 373 20.03 5.00 -20.50
CA ILE A 373 19.31 6.18 -20.01
C ILE A 373 19.38 7.19 -21.15
N LEU A 374 18.23 7.60 -21.69
CA LEU A 374 18.13 8.64 -22.72
C LEU A 374 17.90 10.00 -22.09
N ASP A 375 17.08 10.04 -21.06
CA ASP A 375 16.76 11.26 -20.35
C ASP A 375 16.58 11.00 -18.84
N TRP A 376 16.69 12.04 -18.01
CA TRP A 376 16.59 11.93 -16.57
C TRP A 376 16.25 13.22 -15.83
N ILE A 377 15.50 13.08 -14.71
CA ILE A 377 15.36 14.14 -13.70
C ILE A 377 15.87 13.67 -12.35
N GLY A 378 16.78 14.45 -11.77
CA GLY A 378 17.19 14.36 -10.37
C GLY A 378 18.69 14.12 -10.16
N PRO A 379 19.11 13.74 -8.95
CA PRO A 379 18.25 13.38 -7.82
C PRO A 379 17.55 14.59 -7.18
N VAL A 380 16.31 14.42 -6.73
CA VAL A 380 15.53 15.47 -6.08
C VAL A 380 15.15 15.06 -4.66
N LEU A 381 15.37 15.96 -3.70
CA LEU A 381 14.97 15.79 -2.30
C LEU A 381 13.51 16.15 -2.07
N ILE A 382 12.79 15.30 -1.32
CA ILE A 382 11.43 15.52 -0.87
C ILE A 382 11.44 16.14 0.53
N ASN A 383 10.59 17.16 0.73
CA ASN A 383 10.23 17.69 2.04
C ASN A 383 8.71 17.46 2.21
N TYR A 384 8.28 16.62 3.17
CA TYR A 384 6.86 16.23 3.32
C TYR A 384 6.38 16.12 4.76
#